data_AF-Q0MWR8-F1
#
_entry.id   AF-Q0MWR8-F1
#
_cell.length_a   1.000
_cell.length_b   1.000
_cell.length_c   1.000
_cell.angle_alpha   90.00
_cell.angle_beta   90.00
_cell.angle_gamma   90.00
#
_symmetry.space_group_name_H-M   'P 1'
#
loop_
_entity.id
_entity.type
_entity.pdbx_description
1 polymer ?
#
loop_
_entity_poly.entity_id
_entity_poly.type
_entity_poly.pdbx_seq_one_letter_code
_entity_poly.pdbx_strand_id
1 'polypeptide(L)'
;KQFAEAMAHRMRIDASIKLLGKVLFGLDKGPEVLNAVRPTGEPLVGDWDCLKTLVRTFETHCGSLSQYGMEHMRSIANFCNAGITEEQMIEASSQACPTFPSNSWSSIYNGFSA
;
A
#
# COMPACT_ATOMS: atom_id res chain seq x y z
N LYS A 1 -11.14 8.91 -21.91
CA LYS A 1 -10.78 7.52 -21.48
C LYS A 1 -9.61 7.54 -20.49
N GLN A 2 -8.42 7.97 -20.90
CA GLN A 2 -7.20 7.98 -20.05
C GLN A 2 -7.35 8.71 -18.71
N PHE A 3 -8.00 9.88 -18.69
CA PHE A 3 -8.24 10.61 -17.43
C PHE A 3 -9.11 9.81 -16.45
N ALA A 4 -10.18 9.18 -16.94
CA ALA A 4 -11.07 8.39 -16.09
C ALA A 4 -10.36 7.14 -15.55
N GLU A 5 -9.52 6.49 -16.36
CA GLU A 5 -8.70 5.36 -15.93
C GLU A 5 -7.65 5.78 -14.89
N ALA A 6 -7.01 6.94 -15.06
CA ALA A 6 -6.09 7.47 -14.07
C ALA A 6 -6.81 7.79 -12.76
N MET A 7 -7.97 8.45 -12.80
CA MET A 7 -8.76 8.75 -11.61
C MET A 7 -9.27 7.49 -10.90
N ALA A 8 -9.72 6.49 -11.64
CA ALA A 8 -10.16 5.20 -11.09
C ALA A 8 -8.99 4.45 -10.41
N HIS A 9 -7.79 4.51 -11.00
CA HIS A 9 -6.58 3.97 -10.38
C HIS A 9 -6.28 4.66 -9.04
N ARG A 10 -6.24 6.00 -9.04
CA ARG A 10 -5.96 6.79 -7.83
C ARG A 10 -6.94 6.47 -6.69
N MET A 11 -8.24 6.54 -6.99
CA MET A 11 -9.29 6.22 -6.03
C MET A 11 -9.16 4.80 -5.48
N ARG A 12 -8.79 3.83 -6.31
CA ARG A 12 -8.56 2.45 -5.87
C ARG A 12 -7.39 2.35 -4.91
N ILE A 13 -6.23 2.92 -5.26
CA ILE A 13 -5.03 2.89 -4.41
C ILE A 13 -5.32 3.51 -3.04
N ASP A 14 -5.93 4.69 -3.01
CA ASP A 14 -6.28 5.39 -1.77
C ASP A 14 -7.23 4.54 -0.90
N ALA A 15 -8.26 3.97 -1.53
CA ALA A 15 -9.24 3.14 -0.84
C ALA A 15 -8.61 1.84 -0.29
N SER A 16 -7.75 1.19 -1.07
CA SER A 16 -7.05 -0.04 -0.69
C SER A 16 -6.11 0.19 0.49
N ILE A 17 -5.29 1.24 0.47
CA ILE A 17 -4.38 1.57 1.60
C ILE A 17 -5.18 1.93 2.86
N LYS A 18 -6.26 2.70 2.72
CA LYS A 18 -7.14 3.02 3.84
C LYS A 18 -7.79 1.77 4.43
N LEU A 19 -8.20 0.82 3.59
CA LEU A 19 -8.81 -0.42 4.03
C LEU A 19 -7.79 -1.36 4.70
N LEU A 20 -6.56 -1.43 4.18
CA LEU A 20 -5.45 -2.16 4.81
C LEU A 20 -5.20 -1.68 6.24
N GLY A 21 -5.09 -0.36 6.44
CA GLY A 21 -4.91 0.19 7.78
C GLY A 21 -6.04 -0.20 8.74
N LYS A 22 -7.28 -0.25 8.25
CA LYS A 22 -8.44 -0.69 9.04
C LYS A 22 -8.43 -2.18 9.35
N VAL A 23 -8.04 -3.02 8.40
CA VAL A 23 -7.98 -4.47 8.58
C VAL A 23 -6.86 -4.83 9.58
N LEU A 24 -5.70 -4.19 9.45
CA LEU A 24 -4.52 -4.51 10.27
C LEU A 24 -4.61 -3.94 11.68
N PHE A 25 -5.19 -2.75 11.86
CA PHE A 25 -5.14 -2.03 13.14
C PHE A 25 -6.51 -1.62 13.69
N GLY A 26 -7.61 -1.86 12.97
CA GLY A 26 -8.95 -1.43 13.36
C GLY A 26 -9.30 -0.02 12.88
N LEU A 27 -10.56 0.39 13.12
CA LEU A 27 -11.13 1.62 12.57
C LEU A 27 -10.48 2.90 13.13
N ASP A 28 -10.12 2.89 14.40
CA ASP A 28 -9.59 4.08 15.09
C ASP A 28 -8.07 4.19 14.90
N LYS A 29 -7.34 3.10 15.18
CA LYS A 29 -5.88 3.09 15.11
C LYS A 29 -5.33 2.99 13.68
N GLY A 30 -6.10 2.46 12.72
CA GLY A 30 -5.69 2.38 11.32
C GLY A 30 -5.27 3.74 10.74
N PRO A 31 -6.15 4.77 10.75
CA PRO A 31 -5.79 6.12 10.32
C PRO A 31 -4.59 6.73 11.08
N GLU A 32 -4.46 6.46 12.38
CA GLU A 32 -3.32 6.95 13.17
C GLU A 32 -1.99 6.37 12.67
N VAL A 33 -1.93 5.05 12.45
CA VAL A 33 -0.73 4.37 11.95
C VAL A 33 -0.41 4.81 10.52
N LEU A 34 -1.41 4.92 9.64
CA LEU A 34 -1.21 5.35 8.26
C LEU A 34 -0.56 6.74 8.17
N ASN A 35 -1.02 7.68 9.01
CA ASN A 35 -0.59 9.07 8.96
C ASN A 35 0.58 9.39 9.89
N ALA A 36 1.08 8.42 10.66
CA ALA A 36 2.17 8.64 11.59
C ALA A 36 3.42 9.16 10.86
N VAL A 37 4.00 10.23 11.41
CA VAL A 37 5.25 10.83 10.94
C VAL A 37 6.28 10.66 12.03
N ARG A 38 7.43 10.07 11.67
CA ARG A 38 8.53 9.87 12.62
C ARG A 38 9.21 11.21 12.98
N PRO A 39 9.81 11.32 14.16
CA PRO A 39 10.58 12.49 14.56
C PRO A 39 11.63 12.89 13.51
N THR A 40 11.91 14.19 13.43
CA THR A 40 12.95 14.70 12.52
C THR A 40 14.30 14.07 12.84
N GLY A 41 14.98 13.57 11.80
CA GLY A 41 16.27 12.89 11.91
C GLY A 41 16.17 11.36 11.97
N GLU A 42 14.98 10.81 12.18
CA GLU A 42 14.77 9.36 12.06
C GLU A 42 14.57 8.91 10.61
N PRO A 43 15.02 7.71 10.24
CA PRO A 43 14.75 7.13 8.92
C PRO A 43 13.25 6.83 8.76
N LEU A 44 12.75 6.84 7.52
CA LEU A 44 11.35 6.54 7.21
C LEU A 44 10.93 5.17 7.75
N VAL A 45 11.78 4.16 7.53
CA VAL A 45 11.56 2.78 7.96
C VAL A 45 12.81 2.25 8.64
N GLY A 46 12.63 1.40 9.66
CA GLY A 46 13.75 0.69 10.31
C GLY A 46 14.29 -0.47 9.47
N ASP A 47 13.41 -1.14 8.73
CA ASP A 47 13.70 -2.29 7.89
C ASP A 47 13.28 -2.01 6.43
N TRP A 48 14.27 -1.81 5.56
CA TRP A 48 14.04 -1.53 4.14
C TRP A 48 13.66 -2.77 3.34
N ASP A 49 14.05 -3.97 3.79
CA ASP A 49 13.67 -5.20 3.14
C ASP A 49 12.21 -5.52 3.44
N CYS A 50 11.74 -5.28 4.67
CA CYS A 50 10.31 -5.28 4.99
C CYS A 50 9.54 -4.35 4.06
N LEU A 51 9.99 -3.10 3.88
CA LEU A 51 9.29 -2.14 3.03
C LEU A 51 9.13 -2.67 1.60
N LYS A 52 10.20 -3.21 1.01
CA LYS A 52 10.16 -3.79 -0.34
C LYS A 52 9.23 -4.99 -0.41
N THR A 53 9.28 -5.88 0.57
CA THR A 53 8.40 -7.05 0.65
C THR A 53 6.95 -6.61 0.70
N LEU A 54 6.58 -5.73 1.63
CA LEU A 54 5.19 -5.29 1.77
C LEU A 54 4.68 -4.53 0.54
N VAL A 55 5.53 -3.75 -0.15
CA VAL A 55 5.18 -3.11 -1.43
C VAL A 55 4.89 -4.17 -2.50
N ARG A 56 5.75 -5.16 -2.67
CA ARG A 56 5.54 -6.25 -3.65
C ARG A 56 4.30 -7.07 -3.33
N THR A 57 4.07 -7.37 -2.06
CA THR A 57 2.87 -8.07 -1.59
C THR A 57 1.62 -7.26 -1.92
N PHE A 58 1.61 -5.96 -1.61
CA PHE A 58 0.51 -5.08 -1.99
C PHE A 58 0.25 -5.13 -3.49
N GLU A 59 1.27 -4.91 -4.33
CA GLU A 59 1.12 -4.81 -5.77
C GLU A 59 0.68 -6.14 -6.41
N THR A 60 1.04 -7.28 -5.83
CA THR A 60 0.60 -8.61 -6.27
C THR A 60 -0.92 -8.79 -6.14
N HIS A 61 -1.53 -8.22 -5.10
CA HIS A 61 -2.98 -8.35 -4.86
C HIS A 61 -3.79 -7.17 -5.37
N CYS A 62 -3.25 -5.95 -5.22
CA CYS A 62 -3.96 -4.71 -5.48
C CYS A 62 -3.66 -4.08 -6.84
N GLY A 63 -2.61 -4.55 -7.53
CA GLY A 63 -2.06 -3.97 -8.75
C GLY A 63 -0.96 -2.95 -8.47
N SER A 64 -0.24 -2.55 -9.52
CA SER A 64 0.89 -1.61 -9.41
C SER A 64 0.47 -0.31 -8.70
N LEU A 65 1.38 0.26 -7.91
CA LEU A 65 1.22 1.59 -7.31
C LEU A 65 1.27 2.71 -8.36
N SER A 66 1.96 2.49 -9.47
CA SER A 66 2.39 3.55 -10.41
C SER A 66 3.13 4.70 -9.71
N GLN A 67 3.39 5.79 -10.43
CA GLN A 67 4.01 6.98 -9.81
C GLN A 67 3.10 7.62 -8.75
N TYR A 68 1.77 7.51 -8.90
CA TYR A 68 0.84 8.11 -7.95
C TYR A 68 0.92 7.43 -6.58
N GLY A 69 0.85 6.09 -6.55
CA GLY A 69 0.81 5.32 -5.32
C GLY A 69 2.07 5.41 -4.46
N MET A 70 3.17 5.95 -5.01
CA MET A 70 4.39 6.24 -4.25
C MET A 70 4.15 7.23 -3.10
N GLU A 71 3.07 8.02 -3.12
CA GLU A 71 2.67 8.85 -1.98
C GLU A 71 2.36 8.02 -0.72
N HIS A 72 1.93 6.76 -0.89
CA HIS A 72 1.56 5.84 0.19
C HIS A 72 2.76 5.04 0.74
N MET A 73 3.98 5.32 0.28
CA MET A 73 5.18 4.62 0.78
C MET A 73 5.39 4.81 2.29
N ARG A 74 5.01 5.96 2.85
CA ARG A 74 5.04 6.18 4.30
C ARG A 74 4.05 5.27 5.03
N SER A 75 2.85 5.11 4.49
CA SER A 75 1.83 4.22 5.06
C SER A 75 2.35 2.79 5.14
N ILE A 76 2.96 2.29 4.06
CA ILE A 76 3.53 0.94 4.02
C ILE A 76 4.75 0.83 4.96
N ALA A 77 5.60 1.86 5.02
CA ALA A 77 6.70 1.92 5.98
C ALA A 77 6.22 1.87 7.43
N ASN A 78 5.09 2.53 7.75
CA ASN A 78 4.51 2.48 9.08
C ASN A 78 4.00 1.09 9.45
N PHE A 79 3.53 0.30 8.48
CA PHE A 79 3.21 -1.12 8.72
C PHE A 79 4.45 -1.91 9.11
N CYS A 80 5.58 -1.72 8.41
CA CYS A 80 6.85 -2.32 8.79
C CYS A 80 7.32 -1.90 10.18
N ASN A 81 7.26 -0.60 10.48
CA ASN A 81 7.64 -0.07 11.79
C ASN A 81 6.72 -0.59 12.92
N ALA A 82 5.48 -0.98 12.59
CA ALA A 82 4.53 -1.61 13.51
C ALA A 82 4.67 -3.14 13.61
N GLY A 83 5.64 -3.74 12.90
CA GLY A 83 5.92 -5.17 12.93
C GLY A 83 4.95 -6.04 12.13
N ILE A 84 4.30 -5.49 11.11
CA ILE A 84 3.43 -6.26 10.21
C ILE A 84 4.27 -7.22 9.37
N THR A 85 3.87 -8.49 9.33
CA THR A 85 4.51 -9.52 8.52
C THR A 85 3.97 -9.56 7.10
N GLU A 86 4.69 -10.25 6.21
CA GLU A 86 4.24 -10.50 4.84
C GLU A 86 2.88 -11.22 4.82
N GLU A 87 2.68 -12.23 5.68
CA GLU A 87 1.44 -13.01 5.73
C GLU A 87 0.23 -12.15 6.14
N GLN A 88 0.41 -11.27 7.12
CA GLN A 88 -0.63 -10.32 7.52
C GLN A 88 -0.96 -9.36 6.39
N MET A 89 0.05 -8.92 5.62
CA MET A 89 -0.16 -8.08 4.45
C MET A 89 -0.84 -8.82 3.30
N ILE A 90 -0.55 -10.11 3.08
CA ILE A 90 -1.25 -10.97 2.10
C ILE A 90 -2.74 -11.05 2.46
N GLU A 91 -3.06 -11.37 3.70
CA GLU A 91 -4.45 -11.51 4.16
C GLU A 91 -5.19 -10.18 4.03
N ALA A 92 -4.60 -9.10 4.53
CA ALA A 92 -5.21 -7.78 4.49
C ALA A 92 -5.38 -7.27 3.04
N SER A 93 -4.40 -7.51 2.16
CA SER A 93 -4.47 -7.12 0.75
C SER A 93 -5.50 -7.94 -0.01
N SER A 94 -5.65 -9.22 0.29
CA SER A 94 -6.69 -10.08 -0.30
C SER A 94 -8.10 -9.62 0.06
N GLN A 95 -8.29 -9.13 1.29
CA GLN A 95 -9.56 -8.54 1.72
C GLN A 95 -9.78 -7.15 1.11
N ALA A 96 -8.74 -6.31 1.04
CA ALA A 96 -8.83 -4.95 0.53
C ALA A 96 -9.00 -4.89 -0.99
N CYS A 97 -8.50 -5.91 -1.70
CA CYS A 97 -8.42 -5.99 -3.15
C CYS A 97 -8.94 -7.35 -3.64
N PRO A 98 -10.27 -7.59 -3.56
CA PRO A 98 -10.85 -8.91 -3.87
C PRO A 98 -10.72 -9.31 -5.35
N THR A 99 -10.51 -8.33 -6.24
CA THR A 99 -10.29 -8.54 -7.67
C THR A 99 -9.10 -7.73 -8.14
N PHE A 100 -8.23 -8.35 -8.95
CA PHE A 100 -7.11 -7.65 -9.55
C PHE A 100 -7.60 -6.64 -10.61
N PRO A 101 -7.12 -5.39 -10.61
CA PRO A 101 -7.59 -4.37 -11.54
C PRO A 101 -7.12 -4.64 -12.98
N SER A 102 -8.02 -4.46 -13.96
CA SER A 102 -7.72 -4.61 -15.40
C SER A 102 -7.21 -3.32 -16.06
N ASN A 103 -7.01 -2.25 -15.28
CA ASN A 103 -6.55 -0.95 -15.73
C ASN A 103 -5.05 -0.98 -16.10
N SER A 104 -4.67 -0.33 -17.21
CA SER A 104 -3.26 -0.19 -17.61
C SER A 104 -2.38 0.44 -16.54
N TRP A 105 -2.90 1.38 -15.74
CA TRP A 105 -2.17 2.04 -14.65
C TRP A 105 -1.85 1.09 -13.49
N SER A 106 -2.59 -0.01 -13.35
CA SER A 106 -2.38 -1.03 -12.31
C SER A 106 -1.63 -2.25 -12.82
N SER A 107 -1.16 -2.24 -14.07
CA SER A 107 -0.43 -3.36 -14.67
C SER A 107 0.92 -3.57 -13.99
N ILE A 108 1.21 -4.83 -13.65
CA ILE A 108 2.51 -5.28 -13.12
C ILE A 108 3.44 -5.84 -14.21
N TYR A 109 3.07 -5.70 -15.50
CA TYR A 109 3.86 -6.22 -16.62
C TYR A 109 5.28 -5.63 -16.67
N ASN A 110 5.43 -4.36 -16.29
CA ASN A 110 6.72 -3.67 -16.25
C ASN A 110 7.48 -3.92 -14.93
N GLY A 111 7.04 -4.89 -14.12
CA GLY A 111 7.61 -5.20 -12.82
C GLY A 111 6.92 -4.49 -11.65
N PHE A 112 7.52 -4.66 -10.49
CA PHE A 112 7.10 -4.08 -9.22
C PHE A 112 7.81 -2.74 -8.98
N SER A 113 7.21 -1.90 -8.14
CA SER A 113 7.77 -0.60 -7.72
C SER A 113 8.98 -0.75 -6.78
N ALA A 114 9.16 -1.93 -6.18
CA ALA A 114 10.23 -2.27 -5.25
C ALA A 114 11.05 -3.49 -5.69
#